data_AF-A0A4Q6B1Y0-F1
#
_entry.id   AF-A0A4Q6B1Y0-F1
#
_cell.length_a   1.000
_cell.length_b   1.000
_cell.length_c   1.000
_cell.angle_alpha   90.00
_cell.angle_beta   90.00
_cell.angle_gamma   90.00
#
_symmetry.space_group_name_H-M   'P 1'
#
loop_
_entity.id
_entity.type
_entity.pdbx_description
1 polymer ?
#
loop_
_entity_poly.entity_id
_entity_poly.type
_entity_poly.pdbx_seq_one_letter_code
_entity_poly.pdbx_strand_id
1 'polypeptide(L)' 'MKNRLNITIEEDLLNRAKRYAEQHQISLSQLIESYLRSLTKKPSKENILSLVEKLPKPNLAPETDLKKQYYEEQKGRYGF' A
#
# COMPACT_ATOMS: atom_id res chain seq x y z
N MET A 1 -22.11 1.96 12.30
CA MET A 1 -22.85 3.10 12.91
C MET A 1 -22.06 4.37 12.66
N LYS A 2 -22.73 5.50 12.40
CA LYS A 2 -22.07 6.82 12.25
C LYS A 2 -22.35 7.67 13.49
N ASN A 3 -21.32 8.34 14.01
CA ASN A 3 -21.42 9.29 15.12
C ASN A 3 -21.16 10.71 14.62
N ARG A 4 -21.69 11.72 15.31
CA ARG A 4 -21.42 13.13 15.01
C ARG A 4 -20.14 13.57 15.71
N LEU A 5 -19.29 14.29 14.98
CA LEU A 5 -18.07 14.91 15.50
C LEU A 5 -18.21 16.43 15.33
N ASN A 6 -18.09 17.17 16.43
CA ASN A 6 -18.02 18.63 16.43
C ASN A 6 -16.56 19.06 16.58
N ILE A 7 -16.09 19.96 15.72
CA ILE A 7 -14.72 20.50 15.75
C ILE A 7 -14.75 22.02 15.64
N THR A 8 -13.82 22.68 16.32
CA THR A 8 -13.52 24.10 16.11
C THR A 8 -12.45 24.20 15.04
N ILE A 9 -12.68 25.07 14.04
CA ILE A 9 -11.78 25.27 12.90
C ILE A 9 -11.85 26.73 12.46
N GLU A 10 -10.74 27.26 11.96
CA GLU A 10 -10.70 28.61 11.38
C GLU A 10 -11.68 28.73 10.21
N GLU A 11 -12.40 29.85 10.15
CA GLU A 11 -13.43 30.10 9.13
C GLU A 11 -12.86 30.08 7.71
N ASP A 12 -11.71 30.73 7.49
CA ASP A 12 -11.05 30.74 6.19
C ASP A 12 -10.63 29.35 5.74
N LEU A 13 -10.16 28.52 6.68
CA LEU A 13 -9.81 27.13 6.39
C LEU A 13 -11.06 26.30 6.04
N LEU A 14 -12.16 26.48 6.77
CA LEU A 14 -13.43 25.83 6.47
C LEU A 14 -13.94 26.20 5.07
N ASN A 15 -13.84 27.47 4.68
CA ASN A 15 -14.28 27.94 3.37
C ASN A 15 -13.43 27.36 2.24
N ARG A 16 -12.10 27.31 2.39
CA ARG A 16 -11.22 26.65 1.42
C ARG A 16 -11.51 25.15 1.31
N ALA A 17 -11.74 24.47 2.43
CA ALA A 17 -12.04 23.04 2.44
C ALA A 17 -13.39 22.73 1.76
N LYS A 18 -14.42 23.57 1.95
CA LYS A 18 -15.70 23.44 1.25
C LYS A 18 -15.55 23.60 -0.26
N ARG A 19 -14.82 24.64 -0.71
CA ARG A 19 -14.54 24.86 -2.14
C ARG A 19 -13.82 23.67 -2.76
N TYR A 20 -12.81 23.14 -2.07
CA TYR A 20 -12.11 21.94 -2.52
C TYR A 20 -13.08 20.75 -2.66
N ALA A 21 -13.92 20.50 -1.65
CA ALA A 21 -14.90 19.42 -1.71
C ALA A 21 -15.88 19.58 -2.89
N GLU A 22 -16.39 20.78 -3.13
CA GLU A 22 -17.26 21.11 -4.28
C GLU A 22 -16.58 20.87 -5.62
N GLN A 23 -15.33 21.33 -5.79
CA GLN A 23 -14.54 21.11 -7.01
C GLN A 23 -14.35 19.61 -7.31
N HIS A 24 -14.22 18.80 -6.26
CA HIS A 24 -14.10 17.35 -6.36
C HIS A 24 -15.45 16.61 -6.31
N GLN A 25 -16.58 17.34 -6.35
CA GLN A 25 -17.95 16.80 -6.32
C GLN A 25 -18.20 15.86 -5.13
N ILE A 26 -17.61 16.16 -3.97
CA ILE A 26 -17.80 15.44 -2.72
C ILE A 26 -18.25 16.38 -1.61
N SER A 27 -18.83 15.81 -0.56
CA SER A 27 -19.15 16.60 0.64
C SER A 27 -17.93 16.80 1.54
N LEU A 28 -17.93 17.88 2.33
CA LEU A 28 -16.88 18.12 3.33
C LEU A 28 -16.81 16.97 4.35
N SER A 29 -17.94 16.40 4.74
CA SER A 29 -17.97 15.25 5.66
C SER A 29 -17.31 14.02 5.04
N GLN A 30 -17.52 13.76 3.74
CA GLN A 30 -16.83 12.69 3.01
C GLN A 30 -15.32 12.94 2.90
N LEU A 31 -14.90 14.18 2.65
CA LEU A 31 -13.50 14.57 2.63
C LEU A 31 -12.81 14.26 3.97
N ILE A 32 -13.41 14.70 5.08
CA ILE A 32 -12.88 14.48 6.43
C ILE A 32 -12.90 12.99 6.78
N GLU A 33 -14.01 12.28 6.50
CA GLU A 33 -14.12 10.84 6.76
C GLU A 33 -13.06 10.05 5.98
N SER A 34 -12.80 10.41 4.72
CA SER A 34 -11.74 9.80 3.90
C SER A 34 -10.35 10.02 4.49
N TYR A 35 -10.04 11.25 4.92
CA TYR A 35 -8.76 11.56 5.54
C TYR A 35 -8.56 10.80 6.86
N LEU A 36 -9.57 10.77 7.74
CA LEU A 36 -9.52 9.99 8.98
C LEU A 36 -9.37 8.49 8.71
N ARG A 37 -10.00 7.96 7.66
CA ARG A 37 -9.81 6.58 7.22
C ARG A 37 -8.38 6.33 6.76
N SER A 38 -7.77 7.27 6.05
CA SER A 38 -6.37 7.14 5.61
C SER A 38 -5.41 7.08 6.80
N LEU A 39 -5.63 7.88 7.84
CA LEU A 39 -4.81 7.91 9.05
C LEU A 39 -5.00 6.67 9.94
N THR A 40 -6.21 6.14 10.00
CA THR A 40 -6.56 5.00 10.87
C THR A 40 -6.50 3.66 10.16
N LYS A 41 -6.16 3.64 8.86
CA LYS A 41 -5.95 2.42 8.10
C LYS A 41 -4.78 1.69 8.75
N LYS A 42 -5.07 0.62 9.49
CA LYS A 42 -4.06 -0.34 9.94
C LYS A 42 -3.24 -0.72 8.70
N PRO A 43 -1.89 -0.81 8.79
CA PRO A 43 -1.11 -1.34 7.68
C PRO A 43 -1.73 -2.69 7.31
N SER A 44 -2.30 -2.78 6.10
CA SER A 44 -2.79 -4.06 5.62
C SER A 44 -1.60 -5.01 5.62
N LYS A 45 -1.82 -6.23 6.10
CA LYS A 45 -0.90 -7.37 6.05
C LYS A 45 0.25 -7.13 5.07
N GLU A 46 1.46 -7.00 5.62
CA GLU A 46 2.76 -6.88 4.94
C GLU A 46 2.72 -6.15 3.59
N ASN A 47 3.26 -4.92 3.57
CA ASN A 47 3.63 -4.27 2.32
C ASN A 47 4.55 -5.24 1.53
N ILE A 48 4.44 -5.27 0.20
CA ILE A 48 5.30 -6.09 -0.68
C ILE A 48 6.78 -5.91 -0.32
N LEU A 49 7.18 -4.69 0.05
CA LEU A 49 8.52 -4.40 0.56
C LEU A 49 8.88 -5.23 1.80
N SER A 50 7.99 -5.27 2.79
CA SER A 50 8.16 -6.08 4.01
C SER A 50 8.14 -7.58 3.73
N LEU A 51 7.41 -8.04 2.70
CA LEU A 51 7.46 -9.42 2.24
C LEU A 51 8.82 -9.76 1.61
N VAL A 52 9.34 -8.89 0.76
CA VAL A 52 10.65 -9.06 0.12
C VAL A 52 11.78 -9.12 1.15
N GLU A 53 11.73 -8.28 2.18
CA GLU A 53 12.70 -8.30 3.29
C GLU A 53 12.65 -9.59 4.11
N LYS A 54 11.48 -10.24 4.19
CA LYS A 54 11.28 -11.50 4.93
C LYS A 54 11.55 -12.75 4.11
N LEU A 55 11.76 -12.63 2.79
CA LEU A 55 12.09 -13.79 1.97
C LEU A 55 13.42 -14.40 2.45
N PRO A 56 13.47 -15.73 2.66
CA PRO A 56 14.70 -16.39 3.06
C PRO A 56 15.75 -16.15 1.98
N LYS A 57 16.97 -15.78 2.39
CA LYS A 57 18.09 -15.68 1.47
C LYS A 57 18.31 -17.06 0.85
N PRO A 58 18.33 -17.17 -0.49
CA PRO A 58 18.58 -18.45 -1.13
C PRO A 58 20.00 -18.90 -0.78
N ASN A 59 20.14 -20.17 -0.40
CA ASN A 59 21.43 -20.77 -0.10
C ASN A 59 22.16 -21.07 -1.43
N LEU A 60 22.75 -20.03 -2.03
CA LEU A 60 23.47 -20.11 -3.29
C LEU A 60 24.96 -19.87 -3.02
N ALA A 61 25.82 -20.70 -3.60
CA ALA A 61 27.24 -20.41 -3.58
C ALA A 61 27.53 -19.15 -4.44
N PRO A 62 28.47 -18.29 -4.04
CA PRO A 62 28.71 -17.00 -4.72
C PRO A 62 29.08 -17.10 -6.20
N GLU A 63 29.68 -18.24 -6.57
CA GLU A 63 30.26 -18.51 -7.90
C GLU A 63 29.30 -19.31 -8.81
N THR A 64 28.06 -19.51 -8.39
CA THR A 64 27.14 -20.41 -9.10
C THR A 64 26.52 -19.72 -10.32
N ASP A 65 26.74 -20.30 -11.52
CA ASP A 65 26.02 -19.92 -12.74
C ASP A 65 24.56 -20.40 -12.65
N LEU A 66 23.70 -19.52 -12.13
CA LEU A 66 22.27 -19.78 -11.94
C LEU A 66 21.55 -20.10 -13.25
N LYS A 67 21.99 -19.52 -14.37
CA LYS A 67 21.39 -19.74 -15.67
C LYS A 67 21.67 -21.18 -16.11
N LYS A 68 22.93 -21.62 -16.00
CA LYS A 68 23.31 -22.99 -16.35
C LYS A 68 22.57 -24.02 -15.49
N GLN A 69 22.54 -23.83 -14.16
CA GLN A 69 21.82 -24.72 -13.25
C GLN A 69 20.33 -24.84 -13.58
N TYR A 70 19.66 -23.71 -13.86
CA TYR A 70 18.24 -23.73 -14.21
C TYR A 70 17.99 -24.63 -15.43
N TYR A 71 18.76 -24.47 -16.50
CA TYR A 71 18.57 -25.31 -17.69
C TYR A 71 18.96 -26.78 -17.46
N GLU A 72 19.96 -27.07 -16.63
CA GLU A 72 20.32 -28.45 -16.26
C GLU A 72 19.20 -29.15 -15.46
N GLU A 73 18.58 -28.46 -14.49
CA GLU A 73 17.44 -28.99 -13.74
C GLU A 73 16.21 -29.22 -14.63
N GLN A 74 15.93 -28.28 -15.55
CA GLN A 74 14.80 -28.39 -16.48
C GLN A 74 15.00 -29.55 -17.47
N LYS A 75 16.23 -29.81 -17.92
CA LYS A 75 16.54 -30.99 -18.75
C LYS A 75 16.25 -32.30 -18.03
N GLY A 76 16.60 -32.39 -16.75
CA GLY A 76 16.29 -33.57 -15.93
C GLY A 76 14.79 -33.80 -15.70
N ARG A 77 13.98 -32.73 -15.67
CA ARG A 77 12.51 -32.82 -15.47
C ARG A 77 11.70 -33.02 -16.75
N TYR A 78 12.16 -32.49 -17.88
CA TYR A 78 11.38 -32.46 -19.13
C TYR A 78 12.04 -33.18 -20.31
N GLY A 79 13.21 -33.82 -20.10
CA GLY A 79 13.76 -34.80 -21.02
C GLY A 79 14.07 -34.27 -22.42
N PHE A 80 14.96 -33.27 -22.52
CA PHE A 80 15.60 -32.88 -23.76
C PHE A 80 17.12 -33.01 -23.64
#